data_AF-A0AAD3APD7-F1
#
_entry.id   AF-A0AAD3APD7-F1
#
_cell.length_a   1.000
_cell.length_b   1.000
_cell.length_c   1.000
_cell.angle_alpha   90.00
_cell.angle_beta   90.00
_cell.angle_gamma   90.00
#
_symmetry.space_group_name_H-M   'P 1'
#
loop_
_entity.id
_entity.type
_entity.pdbx_description
1 polymer ?
#
loop_
_entity_poly.entity_id
_entity_poly.type
_entity_poly.pdbx_seq_one_letter_code
_entity_poly.pdbx_strand_id
1 'polypeptide(L)'
;MKWNLRLTAANRGIWKASELQRMLAERGLVISAGKMSGLWSGNPNAIKLHDLDVFCAVLDCAIDELLIPEPETVAAPTPKGSEEAAAAAGEARPVTPRARTGRSLPPR
;
A
#
# COMPACT_ATOMS: atom_id res chain seq x y z
N MET A 1 -3.18 -5.62 -3.85
CA MET A 1 -4.36 -4.76 -3.58
C MET A 1 -5.08 -4.59 -4.89
N LYS A 2 -6.34 -5.01 -4.94
CA LYS A 2 -7.18 -4.93 -6.14
C LYS A 2 -8.18 -3.80 -6.00
N TRP A 3 -8.24 -2.98 -7.03
CA TRP A 3 -9.19 -1.89 -7.14
C TRP A 3 -10.52 -2.39 -7.70
N ASN A 4 -11.60 -2.25 -6.93
CA ASN A 4 -12.92 -2.83 -7.23
C ASN A 4 -14.00 -1.78 -7.56
N LEU A 5 -13.59 -0.57 -7.96
CA LEU A 5 -14.51 0.57 -8.14
C LEU A 5 -15.73 0.26 -9.00
N ARG A 6 -15.54 -0.40 -10.14
CA ARG A 6 -16.63 -0.61 -11.10
C ARG A 6 -17.73 -1.51 -10.55
N LEU A 7 -17.37 -2.56 -9.82
CA LEU A 7 -18.36 -3.47 -9.22
C LEU A 7 -19.06 -2.79 -8.04
N THR A 8 -18.29 -2.12 -7.17
CA THR A 8 -18.83 -1.38 -6.03
C THR A 8 -19.81 -0.30 -6.48
N ALA A 9 -19.48 0.45 -7.54
CA ALA A 9 -20.36 1.45 -8.15
C ALA A 9 -21.61 0.83 -8.79
N ALA A 10 -21.47 -0.28 -9.52
CA ALA A 10 -22.60 -0.96 -10.15
C ALA A 10 -23.62 -1.50 -9.13
N ASN A 11 -23.15 -2.03 -7.99
CA ASN A 11 -24.01 -2.46 -6.89
C ASN A 11 -24.87 -1.32 -6.30
N ARG A 12 -24.45 -0.07 -6.52
CA ARG A 12 -25.15 1.16 -6.11
C ARG A 12 -25.89 1.83 -7.27
N GLY A 13 -26.03 1.14 -8.39
CA GLY A 13 -26.75 1.63 -9.56
C GLY A 13 -25.97 2.61 -10.43
N ILE A 14 -24.68 2.81 -10.19
CA ILE A 14 -23.84 3.72 -10.96
C ILE A 14 -23.10 2.93 -12.04
N TRP A 15 -23.52 3.12 -13.30
CA TRP A 15 -23.01 2.33 -14.43
C TRP A 15 -22.06 3.10 -15.34
N LYS A 16 -21.99 4.43 -15.21
CA LYS A 16 -21.20 5.30 -16.09
C LYS A 16 -20.11 6.02 -15.29
N ALA A 17 -18.88 5.99 -15.79
CA ALA A 17 -17.76 6.69 -15.17
C ALA A 17 -18.01 8.21 -15.02
N SER A 18 -18.65 8.82 -16.03
CA SER A 18 -18.98 10.25 -16.02
C SER A 18 -20.06 10.63 -15.00
N GLU A 19 -20.94 9.70 -14.66
CA GLU A 19 -21.93 9.88 -13.59
C GLU A 19 -21.24 9.91 -12.23
N LEU A 20 -20.38 8.92 -11.95
CA LEU A 20 -19.58 8.92 -10.73
C LEU A 20 -18.70 10.17 -10.64
N GLN A 21 -18.06 10.57 -11.74
CA GLN A 21 -17.23 11.78 -11.81
C GLN A 21 -18.01 13.04 -11.38
N ARG A 22 -19.27 13.17 -11.80
CA ARG A 22 -20.13 14.28 -11.42
C ARG A 22 -20.45 14.24 -9.92
N MET A 23 -20.81 13.08 -9.38
CA MET A 23 -21.10 12.90 -7.96
C MET A 23 -19.88 13.20 -7.07
N LEU A 24 -18.67 12.84 -7.52
CA LEU A 24 -17.43 13.19 -6.82
C LEU A 24 -17.19 14.71 -6.84
N ALA A 25 -17.46 15.37 -7.96
CA ALA A 25 -17.33 16.82 -8.08
C ALA A 25 -18.31 17.59 -7.18
N GLU A 26 -19.53 17.07 -6.98
CA GLU A 26 -20.51 17.63 -6.03
C GLU A 26 -19.99 17.62 -4.58
N ARG A 27 -19.07 16.71 -4.25
CA ARG A 27 -18.37 16.67 -2.95
C ARG A 27 -16.99 17.34 -2.96
N GLY A 28 -16.68 18.12 -3.99
CA GLY A 28 -15.44 18.89 -4.09
C GLY A 28 -14.24 18.12 -4.70
N LEU A 29 -14.43 16.86 -5.12
CA LEU A 29 -13.38 16.09 -5.77
C LEU A 29 -13.50 16.17 -7.31
N VAL A 30 -12.85 17.17 -7.90
CA VAL A 30 -12.84 17.37 -9.35
C VAL A 30 -11.74 16.53 -9.99
N ILE A 31 -12.13 15.49 -10.72
CA ILE A 31 -11.23 14.57 -11.44
C ILE A 31 -11.34 14.84 -12.95
N SER A 32 -10.21 14.82 -13.67
CA SER A 32 -10.21 14.93 -15.14
C SER A 32 -10.78 13.66 -15.78
N ALA A 33 -11.37 13.76 -16.98
CA ALA A 33 -11.93 12.60 -17.68
C ALA A 33 -10.90 11.48 -17.90
N GLY A 34 -9.63 11.83 -18.19
CA GLY A 34 -8.54 10.86 -18.34
C GLY A 34 -8.21 10.12 -17.04
N LYS A 35 -8.08 10.84 -15.91
CA LYS A 35 -7.84 10.23 -14.59
C LYS A 35 -9.04 9.36 -14.19
N MET A 36 -10.27 9.82 -14.45
CA MET A 36 -11.48 9.06 -14.17
C MET A 36 -11.54 7.76 -14.99
N SER A 37 -11.20 7.81 -16.27
CA SER A 37 -11.15 6.61 -17.13
C SER A 37 -10.14 5.57 -16.62
N GLY A 38 -8.95 6.03 -16.20
CA GLY A 38 -7.94 5.19 -15.57
C GLY A 38 -8.41 4.55 -14.27
N LEU A 39 -9.11 5.31 -13.41
CA LEU A 39 -9.71 4.78 -12.18
C LEU A 39 -10.88 3.83 -12.45
N TRP A 40 -11.65 4.04 -13.51
CA TRP A 40 -12.83 3.24 -13.80
C TRP A 40 -12.48 1.86 -14.41
N SER A 41 -11.47 1.82 -15.26
CA SER A 41 -11.13 0.63 -16.06
C SER A 41 -9.87 -0.09 -15.60
N GLY A 42 -9.02 0.56 -14.82
CA GLY A 42 -7.69 0.05 -14.44
C GLY A 42 -7.47 -0.05 -12.94
N ASN A 43 -6.23 -0.38 -12.56
CA ASN A 43 -5.77 -0.35 -11.17
C ASN A 43 -4.87 0.88 -10.97
N PRO A 44 -5.26 1.86 -10.14
CA PRO A 44 -4.44 3.05 -9.92
C PRO A 44 -3.14 2.70 -9.17
N ASN A 45 -2.01 3.27 -9.63
CA ASN A 45 -0.73 3.14 -8.93
C ASN A 45 -0.71 3.88 -7.58
N ALA A 46 -1.50 4.95 -7.47
CA ALA A 46 -1.60 5.76 -6.25
C ALA A 46 -2.97 6.43 -6.18
N ILE A 47 -3.49 6.53 -4.96
CA ILE A 47 -4.67 7.32 -4.62
C ILE A 47 -4.40 8.04 -3.29
N LYS A 48 -4.86 9.29 -3.17
CA LYS A 48 -4.76 10.02 -1.91
C LYS A 48 -5.81 9.48 -0.94
N LEU A 49 -5.48 9.41 0.35
CA LEU A 49 -6.42 8.98 1.39
C LEU A 49 -7.68 9.87 1.43
N HIS A 50 -7.51 11.18 1.27
CA HIS A 50 -8.64 12.11 1.19
C HIS A 50 -9.57 11.80 0.00
N ASP A 51 -9.01 11.54 -1.18
CA ASP A 51 -9.81 11.17 -2.36
C ASP A 51 -10.59 9.88 -2.06
N LEU A 52 -9.95 8.91 -1.40
CA LEU A 52 -10.53 7.63 -1.02
C LEU A 52 -11.72 7.79 -0.06
N ASP A 53 -11.61 8.67 0.94
CA ASP A 53 -12.72 9.01 1.84
C ASP A 53 -13.91 9.58 1.07
N VAL A 54 -13.66 10.45 0.07
CA VAL A 54 -14.72 11.00 -0.78
C VAL A 54 -15.36 9.91 -1.63
N PHE A 55 -14.59 8.97 -2.19
CA PHE A 55 -15.15 7.81 -2.89
C PHE A 55 -16.07 6.99 -1.99
N CYS A 56 -15.62 6.67 -0.77
CA CYS A 56 -16.41 5.92 0.20
C CYS A 56 -17.70 6.67 0.56
N ALA A 57 -17.63 8.00 0.73
CA ALA A 57 -18.80 8.83 1.06
C ALA A 57 -19.78 9.03 -0.11
N VAL A 58 -19.30 9.07 -1.36
CA VAL A 58 -20.16 9.15 -2.56
C VAL A 58 -20.84 7.82 -2.84
N LEU A 59 -20.08 6.73 -2.69
CA LEU A 59 -20.61 5.40 -2.91
C LEU A 59 -21.42 4.91 -1.70
N ASP A 60 -21.25 5.45 -0.50
CA ASP A 60 -21.80 4.84 0.72
C ASP A 60 -21.26 3.41 0.88
N CYS A 61 -19.95 3.27 0.84
CA CYS A 61 -19.24 1.98 0.92
C CYS A 61 -18.12 2.00 1.93
N ALA A 62 -17.77 0.81 2.42
CA ALA A 62 -16.56 0.63 3.20
C ALA A 62 -15.33 0.55 2.28
N ILE A 63 -14.15 0.80 2.85
CA ILE A 63 -12.87 0.83 2.12
C ILE A 63 -12.48 -0.54 1.55
N ASP A 64 -12.84 -1.63 2.24
CA ASP A 64 -12.57 -3.01 1.87
C ASP A 64 -13.42 -3.48 0.67
N GLU A 65 -14.59 -2.89 0.46
CA GLU A 65 -15.37 -3.10 -0.77
C GLU A 65 -14.65 -2.51 -1.99
N LEU A 66 -13.86 -1.46 -1.78
CA LEU A 66 -13.21 -0.69 -2.84
C LEU A 66 -11.77 -1.14 -3.10
N LEU A 67 -11.04 -1.48 -2.04
CA LEU A 67 -9.65 -1.98 -2.04
C LEU A 67 -9.60 -3.38 -1.43
N ILE A 68 -9.56 -4.39 -2.30
CA ILE A 68 -9.53 -5.80 -1.89
C ILE A 68 -8.06 -6.21 -1.64
N PRO A 69 -7.72 -6.70 -0.43
CA PRO A 69 -6.41 -7.27 -0.16
C PRO A 69 -6.17 -8.54 -0.97
N GLU A 70 -4.98 -8.66 -1.55
CA GLU A 70 -4.53 -9.86 -2.30
C GLU A 70 -3.22 -10.34 -1.67
N PRO A 71 -3.29 -11.05 -0.53
CA PRO A 71 -2.10 -11.38 0.26
C PRO A 71 -1.13 -12.29 -0.49
N GLU A 72 -1.62 -13.11 -1.42
CA GLU A 72 -0.78 -13.96 -2.27
C GLU A 72 0.13 -13.18 -3.23
N THR A 73 -0.19 -11.92 -3.52
CA THR A 73 0.63 -11.05 -4.37
C THR A 73 1.76 -10.37 -3.60
N VAL A 74 1.72 -10.44 -2.27
CA VAL A 74 2.73 -9.85 -1.39
C VAL A 74 3.83 -10.88 -1.18
N ALA A 75 5.07 -10.54 -1.57
CA ALA A 75 6.22 -11.41 -1.34
C ALA A 75 6.32 -11.76 0.14
N ALA A 76 6.36 -13.06 0.44
CA ALA A 76 6.54 -13.53 1.81
C ALA A 76 7.86 -12.98 2.36
N PRO A 77 7.91 -12.61 3.66
CA PRO A 77 9.17 -12.27 4.29
C PRO A 77 10.13 -13.45 4.12
N THR A 78 11.30 -13.19 3.54
CA THR A 78 12.35 -14.20 3.48
C THR A 78 12.68 -14.60 4.93
N PRO A 79 12.61 -15.89 5.29
CA PRO A 79 12.99 -16.31 6.61
C PRO A 79 14.48 -16.00 6.81
N LYS A 80 14.78 -14.97 7.61
CA LYS A 80 16.10 -14.82 8.23
C LYS A 80 16.20 -15.86 9.33
N GLY A 81 16.64 -17.06 8.99
CA GLY A 81 16.83 -18.11 9.98
C GLY A 81 16.71 -19.52 9.44
N SER A 82 17.56 -19.87 8.48
CA SER A 82 18.29 -21.12 8.62
C SER A 82 19.74 -20.73 8.40
N GLU A 83 20.43 -20.48 9.51
CA GLU A 83 21.86 -20.75 9.55
C GLU A 83 21.99 -22.22 9.13
N GLU A 84 22.23 -22.43 7.84
CA GLU A 84 22.86 -23.65 7.37
C GLU A 84 24.22 -23.70 8.05
N ALA A 85 24.23 -24.40 9.18
CA ALA A 85 25.30 -25.29 9.54
C ALA A 85 25.56 -26.26 8.37
N ALA A 86 26.21 -25.76 7.32
CA ALA A 86 26.83 -26.55 6.28
C ALA A 86 28.32 -26.18 6.31
N ALA A 87 29.05 -27.03 7.03
CA ALA A 87 30.49 -26.93 7.23
C ALA A 87 31.25 -26.79 5.91
N ALA A 88 31.97 -25.68 5.76
CA ALA A 88 33.19 -25.62 4.98
C ALA A 88 34.30 -25.09 5.90
N ALA A 89 35.30 -25.94 6.11
CA ALA A 89 36.43 -25.73 7.01
C ALA A 89 37.15 -24.41 6.70
N GLY A 90 37.28 -23.57 7.73
CA GLY A 90 38.11 -22.38 7.76
C GLY A 90 38.06 -21.81 9.17
N GLU A 91 39.12 -22.03 9.93
CA GLU A 91 39.26 -21.71 11.35
C GLU A 91 38.98 -20.22 11.65
N ALA A 92 37.70 -19.88 11.88
CA ALA A 92 37.28 -18.54 12.23
C ALA A 92 37.41 -18.36 13.75
N ARG A 93 38.53 -17.78 14.17
CA ARG A 93 38.75 -17.31 15.54
C ARG A 93 37.59 -16.37 15.95
N PRO A 94 37.04 -16.49 17.16
CA PRO A 94 36.02 -15.57 17.62
C PRO A 94 36.61 -14.16 17.67
N VAL A 95 36.04 -13.24 16.89
CA VAL A 95 36.37 -11.81 16.98
C VAL A 95 35.71 -11.28 18.26
N THR A 96 36.46 -11.27 19.35
CA THR A 96 36.07 -10.52 20.56
C THR A 96 36.10 -9.02 20.25
N PRO A 97 34.99 -8.28 20.40
CA PRO A 97 35.00 -6.83 20.25
C PRO A 97 35.93 -6.21 21.31
N ARG A 98 36.97 -5.51 20.85
CA ARG A 98 37.91 -4.80 21.72
C ARG A 98 37.15 -3.68 22.43
N ALA A 99 37.08 -3.74 23.76
CA ALA A 99 36.52 -2.67 24.56
C ALA A 99 37.23 -1.35 24.23
N ARG A 100 36.48 -0.36 23.75
CA ARG A 100 36.99 0.97 23.43
C ARG A 100 37.34 1.68 24.74
N THR A 101 38.57 1.51 25.21
CA THR A 101 39.15 2.29 26.31
C THR A 101 39.26 3.74 25.84
N GLY A 102 38.20 4.51 26.11
CA GLY A 102 38.06 5.88 25.64
C GLY A 102 36.65 6.39 25.88
N ARG A 103 36.22 6.39 27.14
CA ARG A 103 35.18 7.31 27.58
C ARG A 103 35.84 8.68 27.71
N SER A 104 35.76 9.52 26.69
CA SER A 104 35.82 10.96 26.91
C SER A 104 34.49 11.36 27.56
N LEU A 105 34.56 11.91 28.76
CA LEU A 105 33.40 12.52 29.41
C LEU A 105 33.01 13.79 28.63
N PRO A 106 31.70 14.10 28.51
CA PRO A 106 31.26 15.35 27.88
C PRO A 106 31.67 16.57 28.73
N PRO A 107 32.00 17.71 28.09
CA PRO A 107 32.43 18.92 28.79
C PRO A 107 31.30 19.54 29.62
N ARG A 108 31.67 20.19 30.74
CA ARG A 108 30.79 20.94 31.65
C ARG A 108 30.29 22.24 31.04
#